data_AF-A0A948AIN5-F1
#
_entry.id   AF-A0A948AIN5-F1
#
_cell.length_a   1.000
_cell.length_b   1.000
_cell.length_c   1.000
_cell.angle_alpha   90.00
_cell.angle_beta   90.00
_cell.angle_gamma   90.00
#
_symmetry.space_group_name_H-M   'P 1'
#
loop_
_entity.id
_entity.type
_entity.pdbx_description
1 polymer ?
#
loop_
_entity_poly.entity_id
_entity_poly.type
_entity_poly.pdbx_seq_one_letter_code
_entity_poly.pdbx_strand_id
1 'polypeptide(L)'
;MPKIEAAKPEVAKPDIALERAEKKRLAKEASEQLELRRQAEEKTRIEKENADRAVQAEQRRQELLQRAQARREMEQELARQAQEELDAEETQMRGALQRQQARSSRHAQLVGEFQDRIRSKILGYLRLPQHLSGNPEVVFKVMLLPNGEVLRVILVRGSGQPAYDQEMERAILKASPLPLPNERDVAAVFRDDLILKFRPRD
;
A
#
# COMPACT_ATOMS: atom_id res chain seq x y z
N MET A 1 -91.95 -106.32 14.91
CA MET A 1 -90.96 -107.16 15.63
C MET A 1 -90.42 -108.19 14.63
N PRO A 2 -89.14 -108.63 14.62
CA PRO A 2 -87.91 -108.26 15.37
C PRO A 2 -86.61 -108.07 14.47
N LYS A 3 -85.54 -107.35 14.88
CA LYS A 3 -84.13 -107.72 15.29
C LYS A 3 -83.26 -108.52 14.25
N ILE A 4 -81.93 -108.38 14.01
CA ILE A 4 -80.73 -107.74 14.63
C ILE A 4 -79.45 -108.02 13.73
N GLU A 5 -78.40 -107.16 13.82
CA GLU A 5 -76.91 -107.35 13.57
C GLU A 5 -76.33 -107.79 12.20
N ALA A 6 -75.07 -107.50 11.76
CA ALA A 6 -73.85 -106.92 12.36
C ALA A 6 -72.76 -106.55 11.29
N ALA A 7 -71.70 -105.83 11.74
CA ALA A 7 -70.29 -105.76 11.25
C ALA A 7 -69.98 -104.93 9.97
N LYS A 8 -68.88 -104.16 9.80
CA LYS A 8 -67.54 -104.00 10.44
C LYS A 8 -66.90 -102.66 9.91
N PRO A 9 -65.91 -102.05 10.58
CA PRO A 9 -65.25 -100.79 10.15
C PRO A 9 -63.92 -101.03 9.40
N GLU A 10 -63.59 -100.21 8.37
CA GLU A 10 -62.35 -100.33 7.56
C GLU A 10 -61.77 -98.94 7.19
N VAL A 11 -60.72 -98.47 7.89
CA VAL A 11 -59.29 -98.31 7.52
C VAL A 11 -58.91 -97.16 6.56
N ALA A 12 -57.92 -96.38 7.02
CA ALA A 12 -57.30 -95.15 6.52
C ALA A 12 -56.81 -95.08 5.06
N LYS A 13 -56.68 -93.83 4.56
CA LYS A 13 -55.60 -93.44 3.61
C LYS A 13 -54.82 -92.22 4.15
N PRO A 14 -53.58 -92.40 4.65
CA PRO A 14 -52.72 -91.35 5.22
C PRO A 14 -51.87 -90.54 4.20
N ASP A 15 -51.85 -90.88 2.91
CA ASP A 15 -50.92 -90.28 1.92
C ASP A 15 -51.18 -88.80 1.55
N ILE A 16 -52.44 -88.34 1.50
CA ILE A 16 -52.77 -86.95 1.10
C ILE A 16 -52.41 -85.94 2.21
N ALA A 17 -52.39 -86.38 3.46
CA ALA A 17 -52.02 -85.56 4.61
C ALA A 17 -50.50 -85.33 4.71
N LEU A 18 -49.71 -86.35 4.35
CA LEU A 18 -48.25 -86.28 4.30
C LEU A 18 -47.77 -85.34 3.17
N GLU A 19 -48.33 -85.43 1.96
CA GLU A 19 -47.93 -84.56 0.84
C GLU A 19 -48.29 -83.07 1.07
N ARG A 20 -49.43 -82.79 1.73
CA ARG A 20 -49.81 -81.43 2.16
C ARG A 20 -48.90 -80.87 3.26
N ALA A 21 -48.44 -81.72 4.18
CA ALA A 21 -47.51 -81.32 5.23
C ALA A 21 -46.12 -81.00 4.65
N GLU A 22 -45.66 -81.78 3.68
CA GLU A 22 -44.39 -81.55 2.96
C GLU A 22 -44.41 -80.28 2.12
N LYS A 23 -45.48 -80.06 1.31
CA LYS A 23 -45.66 -78.80 0.56
C LYS A 23 -45.70 -77.57 1.47
N LYS A 24 -46.28 -77.69 2.66
CA LYS A 24 -46.34 -76.58 3.64
C LYS A 24 -44.99 -76.30 4.28
N ARG A 25 -44.14 -77.31 4.48
CA ARG A 25 -42.75 -77.14 4.96
C ARG A 25 -41.85 -76.53 3.89
N LEU A 26 -41.91 -77.02 2.66
CA LEU A 26 -41.18 -76.46 1.51
C LEU A 26 -41.59 -75.00 1.23
N ALA A 27 -42.88 -74.68 1.34
CA ALA A 27 -43.36 -73.30 1.20
C ALA A 27 -42.86 -72.40 2.35
N LYS A 28 -42.76 -72.92 3.57
CA LYS A 28 -42.24 -72.18 4.73
C LYS A 28 -40.73 -71.94 4.61
N GLU A 29 -39.96 -72.96 4.27
CA GLU A 29 -38.51 -72.84 4.03
C GLU A 29 -38.19 -71.90 2.85
N ALA A 30 -38.97 -71.94 1.78
CA ALA A 30 -38.84 -71.00 0.66
C ALA A 30 -39.16 -69.55 1.07
N SER A 31 -40.17 -69.35 1.93
CA SER A 31 -40.49 -68.02 2.46
C SER A 31 -39.40 -67.47 3.40
N GLU A 32 -38.85 -68.30 4.27
CA GLU A 32 -37.76 -67.93 5.18
C GLU A 32 -36.46 -67.61 4.41
N GLN A 33 -36.12 -68.38 3.36
CA GLN A 33 -34.99 -68.06 2.48
C GLN A 33 -35.18 -66.77 1.68
N LEU A 34 -36.41 -66.47 1.23
CA LEU A 34 -36.72 -65.23 0.53
C LEU A 34 -36.60 -64.02 1.46
N GLU A 35 -37.09 -64.12 2.69
CA GLU A 35 -36.95 -63.06 3.70
C GLU A 35 -35.49 -62.84 4.08
N LEU A 36 -34.70 -63.90 4.28
CA LEU A 36 -33.26 -63.78 4.55
C LEU A 36 -32.53 -63.09 3.40
N ARG A 37 -32.85 -63.43 2.15
CA ARG A 37 -32.29 -62.79 0.96
C ARG A 37 -32.67 -61.31 0.86
N ARG A 38 -33.94 -60.96 1.13
CA ARG A 38 -34.40 -59.56 1.15
C ARG A 38 -33.71 -58.76 2.25
N GLN A 39 -33.57 -59.31 3.45
CA GLN A 39 -32.85 -58.66 4.55
C GLN A 39 -31.35 -58.50 4.23
N ALA A 40 -30.73 -59.46 3.55
CA ALA A 40 -29.34 -59.36 3.12
C ALA A 40 -29.14 -58.30 2.01
N GLU A 41 -30.05 -58.24 1.02
CA GLU A 41 -30.04 -57.19 -0.02
C GLU A 41 -30.31 -55.80 0.57
N GLU A 42 -31.21 -55.68 1.54
CA GLU A 42 -31.52 -54.41 2.19
C GLU A 42 -30.36 -53.93 3.07
N LYS A 43 -29.72 -54.83 3.84
CA LYS A 43 -28.51 -54.50 4.61
C LYS A 43 -27.36 -54.06 3.71
N THR A 44 -27.10 -54.79 2.62
CA THR A 44 -26.04 -54.43 1.67
C THR A 44 -26.33 -53.13 0.91
N ARG A 45 -27.60 -52.82 0.63
CA ARG A 45 -28.00 -51.53 0.04
C ARG A 45 -27.78 -50.37 1.01
N ILE A 46 -28.16 -50.53 2.29
CA ILE A 46 -27.95 -49.51 3.33
C ILE A 46 -26.45 -49.30 3.60
N GLU A 47 -25.65 -50.36 3.64
CA GLU A 47 -24.19 -50.26 3.80
C GLU A 47 -23.54 -49.54 2.63
N LYS A 48 -23.93 -49.84 1.38
CA LYS A 48 -23.42 -49.12 0.20
C LYS A 48 -23.82 -47.64 0.21
N GLU A 49 -25.08 -47.33 0.51
CA GLU A 49 -25.54 -45.94 0.58
C GLU A 49 -24.84 -45.14 1.68
N ASN A 50 -24.58 -45.76 2.84
CA ASN A 50 -23.82 -45.13 3.91
C ASN A 50 -22.34 -44.95 3.55
N ALA A 51 -21.73 -45.92 2.87
CA ALA A 51 -20.36 -45.83 2.38
C ALA A 51 -20.22 -44.70 1.34
N ASP A 52 -21.15 -44.62 0.37
CA ASP A 52 -21.15 -43.57 -0.66
C ASP A 52 -21.37 -42.18 -0.04
N ARG A 53 -22.28 -42.07 0.94
CA ARG A 53 -22.49 -40.81 1.69
C ARG A 53 -21.26 -40.40 2.49
N ALA A 54 -20.54 -41.35 3.10
CA ALA A 54 -19.31 -41.07 3.84
C ALA A 54 -18.20 -40.57 2.91
N VAL A 55 -17.98 -41.23 1.77
CA VAL A 55 -17.00 -40.81 0.76
C VAL A 55 -17.33 -39.42 0.20
N GLN A 56 -18.60 -39.14 -0.12
CA GLN A 56 -18.99 -37.81 -0.58
C GLN A 56 -18.85 -36.73 0.49
N ALA A 57 -19.15 -37.05 1.75
CA ALA A 57 -18.97 -36.11 2.86
C ALA A 57 -17.49 -35.77 3.06
N GLU A 58 -16.60 -36.76 2.94
CA GLU A 58 -15.16 -36.57 3.07
C GLU A 58 -14.58 -35.78 1.89
N GLN A 59 -14.99 -36.08 0.65
CA GLN A 59 -14.63 -35.29 -0.54
C GLN A 59 -15.07 -33.84 -0.42
N ARG A 60 -16.32 -33.57 -0.03
CA ARG A 60 -16.81 -32.19 0.20
C ARG A 60 -16.02 -31.48 1.29
N ARG A 61 -15.65 -32.19 2.36
CA ARG A 61 -14.84 -31.62 3.44
C ARG A 61 -13.43 -31.27 2.95
N GLN A 62 -12.79 -32.14 2.18
CA GLN A 62 -11.48 -31.87 1.59
C GLN A 62 -11.52 -30.69 0.61
N GLU A 63 -12.53 -30.63 -0.26
CA GLU A 63 -12.68 -29.52 -1.21
C GLU A 63 -12.89 -28.17 -0.50
N LEU A 64 -13.71 -28.14 0.56
CA LEU A 64 -13.89 -26.93 1.37
C LEU A 64 -12.60 -26.49 2.06
N LEU A 65 -11.81 -27.44 2.59
CA LEU A 65 -10.52 -27.14 3.21
C LEU A 65 -9.52 -26.59 2.19
N GLN A 66 -9.43 -27.20 1.01
CA GLN A 66 -8.56 -26.73 -0.08
C GLN A 66 -8.99 -25.33 -0.56
N ARG A 67 -10.28 -25.10 -0.77
CA ARG A 67 -10.79 -23.76 -1.15
C ARG A 67 -10.52 -22.72 -0.06
N ALA A 68 -10.62 -23.08 1.22
CA ALA A 68 -10.32 -22.18 2.32
C ALA A 68 -8.81 -21.86 2.41
N GLN A 69 -7.94 -22.85 2.19
CA GLN A 69 -6.50 -22.65 2.12
C GLN A 69 -6.11 -21.77 0.94
N ALA A 70 -6.61 -22.07 -0.27
CA ALA A 70 -6.34 -21.27 -1.47
C ALA A 70 -6.80 -19.81 -1.32
N ARG A 71 -7.96 -19.58 -0.67
CA ARG A 71 -8.42 -18.21 -0.36
C ARG A 71 -7.49 -17.49 0.61
N ARG A 72 -7.02 -18.16 1.66
CA ARG A 72 -6.08 -17.57 2.62
C ARG A 72 -4.73 -17.25 2.00
N GLU A 73 -4.22 -18.13 1.14
CA GLU A 73 -2.97 -17.91 0.41
C GLU A 73 -3.09 -16.72 -0.55
N MET A 74 -4.19 -16.64 -1.29
CA MET A 74 -4.47 -15.50 -2.18
C MET A 74 -4.59 -14.19 -1.39
N GLU A 75 -5.29 -14.19 -0.25
CA GLU A 75 -5.43 -13.01 0.60
C GLU A 75 -4.08 -12.58 1.21
N GLN A 76 -3.24 -13.53 1.63
CA GLN A 76 -1.90 -13.25 2.12
C GLN A 76 -0.99 -12.69 1.03
N GLU A 77 -1.06 -13.24 -0.19
CA GLU A 77 -0.28 -12.73 -1.32
C GLU A 77 -0.73 -11.32 -1.70
N LEU A 78 -2.04 -11.07 -1.75
CA LEU A 78 -2.58 -9.74 -2.02
C LEU A 78 -2.16 -8.74 -0.92
N ALA A 79 -2.18 -9.16 0.34
CA ALA A 79 -1.74 -8.35 1.46
C ALA A 79 -0.23 -8.04 1.41
N ARG A 80 0.60 -9.00 1.01
CA ARG A 80 2.04 -8.80 0.80
C ARG A 80 2.31 -7.84 -0.34
N GLN A 81 1.65 -8.03 -1.49
CA GLN A 81 1.78 -7.14 -2.64
C GLN A 81 1.36 -5.71 -2.27
N ALA A 82 0.24 -5.55 -1.58
CA ALA A 82 -0.19 -4.23 -1.10
C ALA A 82 0.82 -3.60 -0.13
N GLN A 83 1.43 -4.37 0.77
CA GLN A 83 2.48 -3.88 1.66
C GLN A 83 3.74 -3.47 0.88
N GLU A 84 4.19 -4.28 -0.07
CA GLU A 84 5.35 -3.97 -0.91
C GLU A 84 5.13 -2.72 -1.77
N GLU A 85 3.92 -2.53 -2.31
CA GLU A 85 3.55 -1.31 -3.04
C GLU A 85 3.57 -0.07 -2.14
N LEU A 86 3.02 -0.17 -0.92
CA LEU A 86 3.05 0.93 0.05
C LEU A 86 4.49 1.29 0.47
N ASP A 87 5.33 0.29 0.74
CA ASP A 87 6.74 0.49 1.08
C ASP A 87 7.53 1.10 -0.09
N ALA A 88 7.25 0.66 -1.32
CA ALA A 88 7.84 1.23 -2.53
C ALA A 88 7.42 2.70 -2.72
N GLU A 89 6.15 3.03 -2.50
CA GLU A 89 5.66 4.40 -2.60
C GLU A 89 6.26 5.30 -1.51
N GLU A 90 6.33 4.81 -0.26
CA GLU A 90 6.94 5.55 0.85
C GLU A 90 8.43 5.82 0.60
N THR A 91 9.18 4.83 0.13
CA THR A 91 10.61 5.00 -0.20
C THR A 91 10.81 5.98 -1.35
N GLN A 92 9.97 5.94 -2.39
CA GLN A 92 10.00 6.91 -3.48
C GLN A 92 9.70 8.33 -3.01
N MET A 93 8.66 8.50 -2.19
CA MET A 93 8.26 9.80 -1.62
C MET A 93 9.36 10.37 -0.72
N ARG A 94 9.91 9.54 0.18
CA ARG A 94 11.02 9.93 1.05
C ARG A 94 12.26 10.32 0.25
N GLY A 95 12.57 9.58 -0.81
CA GLY A 95 13.66 9.92 -1.73
C GLY A 95 13.43 11.25 -2.46
N ALA A 96 12.21 11.53 -2.88
CA ALA A 96 11.84 12.80 -3.52
C ALA A 96 11.96 13.99 -2.55
N LEU A 97 11.44 13.84 -1.33
CA LEU A 97 11.54 14.84 -0.27
C LEU A 97 13.00 15.13 0.11
N GLN A 98 13.82 14.09 0.26
CA GLN A 98 15.24 14.26 0.58
C GLN A 98 15.99 15.00 -0.54
N ARG A 99 15.71 14.69 -1.82
CA ARG A 99 16.28 15.43 -2.96
C ARG A 99 15.83 16.89 -2.98
N GLN A 100 14.55 17.15 -2.68
CA GLN A 100 14.03 18.51 -2.61
C GLN A 100 14.68 19.31 -1.48
N GLN A 101 14.81 18.72 -0.28
CA GLN A 101 15.49 19.33 0.85
C GLN A 101 16.96 19.61 0.53
N ALA A 102 17.69 18.64 -0.03
CA ALA A 102 19.09 18.82 -0.41
C ALA A 102 19.27 19.95 -1.44
N ARG A 103 18.38 20.05 -2.44
CA ARG A 103 18.38 21.17 -3.39
C ARG A 103 18.11 22.50 -2.72
N SER A 104 17.12 22.57 -1.81
CA SER A 104 16.80 23.78 -1.07
C SER A 104 17.95 24.24 -0.16
N SER A 105 18.59 23.32 0.56
CA SER A 105 19.75 23.62 1.40
C SER A 105 20.93 24.12 0.58
N ARG A 106 21.24 23.47 -0.55
CA ARG A 106 22.29 23.93 -1.46
C ARG A 106 21.96 25.31 -2.04
N HIS A 107 20.70 25.53 -2.42
CA HIS A 107 20.23 26.82 -2.93
C HIS A 107 20.43 27.92 -1.88
N ALA A 108 20.03 27.70 -0.64
CA ALA A 108 20.23 28.64 0.46
C ALA A 108 21.72 28.92 0.75
N GLN A 109 22.57 27.90 0.71
CA GLN A 109 24.02 28.05 0.87
C GLN A 109 24.63 28.91 -0.24
N LEU A 110 24.27 28.64 -1.50
CA LEU A 110 24.72 29.43 -2.63
C LEU A 110 24.21 30.88 -2.55
N VAL A 111 22.96 31.09 -2.13
CA VAL A 111 22.44 32.45 -1.91
C VAL A 111 23.29 33.18 -0.86
N GLY A 112 23.56 32.58 0.29
CA GLY A 112 24.39 33.21 1.33
C GLY A 112 25.82 33.52 0.83
N GLU A 113 26.47 32.54 0.20
CA GLU A 113 27.83 32.71 -0.32
C GLU A 113 27.92 33.84 -1.36
N PHE A 114 26.97 33.91 -2.28
CA PHE A 114 26.95 34.96 -3.29
C PHE A 114 26.54 36.32 -2.71
N GLN A 115 25.66 36.36 -1.70
CA GLN A 115 25.37 37.58 -0.96
C GLN A 115 26.64 38.16 -0.32
N ASP A 116 27.45 37.31 0.32
CA ASP A 116 28.71 37.73 0.93
C ASP A 116 29.71 38.20 -0.12
N ARG A 117 29.88 37.46 -1.23
CA ARG A 117 30.74 37.87 -2.35
C ARG A 117 30.32 39.22 -2.94
N ILE A 118 29.03 39.44 -3.12
CA ILE A 118 28.47 40.73 -3.58
C ILE A 118 28.79 41.83 -2.58
N ARG A 119 28.52 41.59 -1.29
CA ARG A 119 28.79 42.55 -0.20
C ARG A 119 30.27 42.92 -0.15
N SER A 120 31.17 41.94 -0.14
CA SER A 120 32.62 42.18 -0.12
C SER A 120 33.09 42.96 -1.36
N LYS A 121 32.55 42.65 -2.54
CA LYS A 121 32.89 43.38 -3.77
C LYS A 121 32.48 44.86 -3.66
N ILE A 122 31.27 45.13 -3.16
CA ILE A 122 30.76 46.50 -2.99
C ILE A 122 31.56 47.25 -1.92
N LEU A 123 31.80 46.63 -0.76
CA LEU A 123 32.60 47.23 0.31
C LEU A 123 34.04 47.53 -0.12
N GLY A 124 34.61 46.74 -1.04
CA GLY A 124 35.94 47.03 -1.62
C GLY A 124 36.01 48.33 -2.43
N TYR A 125 34.87 48.84 -2.92
CA TYR A 125 34.79 50.12 -3.62
C TYR A 125 34.29 51.26 -2.73
N LEU A 126 33.82 50.96 -1.52
CA LEU A 126 33.27 51.94 -0.60
C LEU A 126 34.37 52.84 -0.04
N ARG A 127 34.16 54.16 -0.13
CA ARG A 127 35.00 55.15 0.54
C ARG A 127 34.22 55.74 1.71
N LEU A 128 34.65 55.41 2.92
CA LEU A 128 33.99 55.89 4.13
C LEU A 128 34.23 57.41 4.31
N PRO A 129 33.15 58.22 4.45
CA PRO A 129 33.29 59.63 4.79
C PRO A 129 33.96 59.81 6.16
N GLN A 130 34.83 60.83 6.29
CA GLN A 130 35.60 61.07 7.53
C GLN A 130 34.73 61.45 8.75
N HIS A 131 33.51 61.95 8.53
CA HIS A 131 32.58 62.39 9.58
C HIS A 131 31.41 61.42 9.81
N LEU A 132 31.65 60.12 9.66
CA LEU A 132 30.60 59.14 9.86
C LEU A 132 30.31 58.94 11.36
N SER A 133 29.13 59.36 11.81
CA SER A 133 28.69 59.15 13.20
C SER A 133 28.02 57.78 13.37
N GLY A 134 28.48 56.98 14.34
CA GLY A 134 27.87 55.70 14.70
C GLY A 134 28.07 54.55 13.68
N ASN A 135 27.03 53.72 13.53
CA ASN A 135 26.95 52.60 12.57
C ASN A 135 25.63 52.68 11.78
N PRO A 136 25.46 53.70 10.92
CA PRO A 136 24.19 53.97 10.29
C PRO A 136 23.88 52.88 9.23
N GLU A 137 22.64 52.38 9.23
CA GLU A 137 22.20 51.32 8.31
C GLU A 137 21.55 51.93 7.07
N VAL A 138 22.01 51.54 5.88
CA VAL A 138 21.38 51.89 4.61
C VAL A 138 20.86 50.64 3.92
N VAL A 139 19.69 50.75 3.28
CA VAL A 139 19.06 49.66 2.54
C VAL A 139 18.80 50.08 1.10
N PHE A 140 19.36 49.33 0.15
CA PHE A 140 19.17 49.53 -1.27
C PHE A 140 18.49 48.32 -1.91
N LYS A 141 17.58 48.58 -2.86
CA LYS A 141 17.10 47.59 -3.82
C LYS A 141 17.89 47.75 -5.11
N VAL A 142 18.53 46.69 -5.55
CA VAL A 142 19.35 46.67 -6.77
C VAL A 142 18.69 45.75 -7.79
N MET A 143 18.49 46.25 -9.01
CA MET A 143 18.03 45.43 -10.13
C MET A 143 19.23 45.06 -10.99
N LEU A 144 19.36 43.78 -11.30
CA LEU A 144 20.50 43.24 -12.05
C LEU A 144 20.06 42.67 -13.40
N LEU A 145 20.93 42.83 -14.39
CA LEU A 145 20.81 42.14 -15.67
C LEU A 145 21.28 40.67 -15.56
N PRO A 146 20.92 39.80 -16.52
CA PRO A 146 21.35 38.40 -16.54
C PRO A 146 22.87 38.18 -16.52
N ASN A 147 23.65 39.16 -16.96
CA ASN A 147 25.11 39.17 -16.94
C ASN A 147 25.72 39.68 -15.62
N GLY A 148 24.89 40.05 -14.63
CA GLY A 148 25.32 40.61 -13.34
C GLY A 148 25.54 42.12 -13.35
N GLU A 149 25.31 42.80 -14.48
CA GLU A 149 25.41 44.26 -14.52
C GLU A 149 24.29 44.93 -13.72
N VAL A 150 24.64 46.03 -13.05
CA VAL A 150 23.68 46.81 -12.28
C VAL A 150 22.82 47.65 -13.24
N LEU A 151 21.52 47.34 -13.30
CA LEU A 151 20.55 48.08 -14.10
C LEU A 151 20.08 49.34 -13.37
N ARG A 152 19.73 49.20 -12.10
CA ARG A 152 19.20 50.30 -11.29
C ARG A 152 19.48 50.08 -9.82
N VAL A 153 19.74 51.18 -9.11
CA VAL A 153 19.85 51.23 -7.65
C VAL A 153 18.73 52.11 -7.13
N ILE A 154 18.00 51.63 -6.12
CA ILE A 154 16.89 52.35 -5.49
C ILE A 154 17.16 52.39 -3.99
N LEU A 155 17.22 53.59 -3.41
CA LEU A 155 17.30 53.76 -1.97
C LEU A 155 15.95 53.40 -1.33
N VAL A 156 15.92 52.35 -0.52
CA VAL A 156 14.72 51.91 0.22
C VAL A 156 14.67 52.54 1.61
N ARG A 157 15.83 52.61 2.28
CA ARG A 157 15.98 53.24 3.59
C ARG A 157 17.33 53.96 3.65
N GLY A 158 17.28 55.27 3.83
CA GLY A 158 18.47 56.09 4.06
C GLY A 158 19.07 55.86 5.44
N SER A 159 20.37 56.11 5.55
CA SER A 159 21.14 55.92 6.79
C SER A 159 21.04 57.10 7.76
N GLY A 160 20.40 58.19 7.33
CA GLY A 160 20.40 59.48 8.04
C GLY A 160 21.64 60.32 7.74
N GLN A 161 22.60 59.82 6.96
CA GLN A 161 23.78 60.54 6.51
C GLN A 161 23.88 60.50 4.98
N PRO A 162 23.44 61.58 4.28
CA PRO A 162 23.41 61.60 2.81
C PRO A 162 24.76 61.34 2.14
N ALA A 163 25.86 61.78 2.76
CA ALA A 163 27.21 61.53 2.25
C ALA A 163 27.56 60.03 2.23
N TYR A 164 27.11 59.26 3.22
CA TYR A 164 27.29 57.81 3.25
C TYR A 164 26.40 57.10 2.23
N ASP A 165 25.13 57.53 2.13
CA ASP A 165 24.18 56.96 1.17
C ASP A 165 24.67 57.14 -0.28
N GLN A 166 25.18 58.33 -0.61
CA GLN A 166 25.73 58.63 -1.94
C GLN A 166 27.02 57.85 -2.26
N GLU A 167 27.93 57.71 -1.29
CA GLU A 167 29.13 56.90 -1.48
C GLU A 167 28.80 55.41 -1.63
N MET A 168 27.80 54.91 -0.92
CA MET A 168 27.32 53.53 -1.06
C MET A 168 26.69 53.31 -2.43
N GLU A 169 25.83 54.23 -2.90
CA GLU A 169 25.25 54.16 -4.25
C GLU A 169 26.34 54.12 -5.33
N ARG A 170 27.36 54.98 -5.22
CA ARG A 170 28.53 54.97 -6.11
C ARG A 170 29.31 53.66 -6.05
N ALA A 171 29.50 53.10 -4.86
CA ALA A 171 30.19 51.83 -4.67
C ALA A 171 29.44 50.67 -5.34
N ILE A 172 28.11 50.63 -5.22
CA ILE A 172 27.25 49.62 -5.86
C ILE A 172 27.39 49.71 -7.39
N LEU A 173 27.30 50.92 -7.96
CA LEU A 173 27.44 51.11 -9.41
C LEU A 173 28.83 50.72 -9.92
N LYS A 174 29.88 51.02 -9.15
CA LYS A 174 31.27 50.69 -9.50
C LYS A 174 31.60 49.21 -9.36
N ALA A 175 30.86 48.47 -8.53
CA ALA A 175 31.01 47.04 -8.35
C ALA A 175 30.47 46.21 -9.55
N SER A 176 29.78 46.84 -10.49
CA SER A 176 29.28 46.20 -11.71
C SER A 176 30.42 45.60 -12.56
N PRO A 177 30.30 44.37 -13.09
CA PRO A 177 29.19 43.41 -12.89
C PRO A 177 29.31 42.68 -11.55
N LEU A 178 28.21 42.51 -10.82
CA LEU A 178 28.18 41.76 -9.57
C LEU A 178 28.32 40.25 -9.83
N PRO A 179 29.00 39.50 -8.94
CA PRO A 179 29.13 38.06 -9.09
C PRO A 179 27.75 37.40 -8.93
N LEU A 180 27.33 36.64 -9.95
CA LEU A 180 26.11 35.86 -9.93
C LEU A 180 26.42 34.35 -9.99
N PRO A 181 25.59 33.51 -9.36
CA PRO A 181 25.72 32.06 -9.46
C PRO A 181 25.39 31.59 -10.88
N ASN A 182 26.06 30.51 -11.33
CA ASN A 182 25.80 29.90 -12.63
C ASN A 182 24.43 29.21 -12.70
N GLU A 183 23.88 28.81 -11.54
CA GLU A 183 22.57 28.16 -11.43
C GLU A 183 21.46 29.19 -11.68
N ARG A 184 20.70 29.00 -12.77
CA ARG A 184 19.67 29.96 -13.24
C ARG A 184 18.62 30.30 -12.19
N ASP A 185 18.21 29.30 -11.40
CA ASP A 185 17.19 29.44 -10.36
C ASP A 185 17.70 30.28 -9.17
N VAL A 186 18.97 30.12 -8.80
CA VAL A 186 19.62 30.94 -7.77
C VAL A 186 19.82 32.37 -8.29
N ALA A 187 20.29 32.50 -9.53
CA ALA A 187 20.55 33.80 -10.16
C ALA A 187 19.26 34.63 -10.36
N ALA A 188 18.10 34.00 -10.51
CA ALA A 188 16.81 34.70 -10.57
C ALA A 188 16.51 35.48 -9.28
N VAL A 189 16.77 34.89 -8.10
CA VAL A 189 16.55 35.54 -6.79
C VAL A 189 17.30 36.86 -6.68
N PHE A 190 18.54 36.91 -7.20
CA PHE A 190 19.37 38.11 -7.19
C PHE A 190 18.95 39.16 -8.24
N ARG A 191 18.23 38.78 -9.29
CA ARG A 191 17.82 39.73 -10.35
C ARG A 191 16.54 40.46 -9.99
N ASP A 192 15.58 39.75 -9.41
CA ASP A 192 14.24 40.28 -9.14
C ASP A 192 14.18 41.05 -7.79
N ASP A 193 14.86 40.54 -6.75
CA ASP A 193 14.73 41.05 -5.37
C ASP A 193 16.06 41.11 -4.59
N LEU A 194 17.13 41.63 -5.19
CA LEU A 194 18.36 41.90 -4.44
C LEU A 194 18.19 43.13 -3.54
N ILE A 195 17.95 42.87 -2.25
CA ILE A 195 17.96 43.87 -1.19
C ILE A 195 19.28 43.78 -0.43
N LEU A 196 20.06 44.85 -0.51
CA LEU A 196 21.34 44.97 0.17
C LEU A 196 21.20 45.86 1.39
N LYS A 197 21.62 45.35 2.54
CA LYS A 197 21.68 46.09 3.81
C LYS A 197 23.15 46.28 4.16
N PHE A 198 23.55 47.53 4.32
CA PHE A 198 24.94 47.87 4.63
C PHE A 198 25.04 48.61 5.94
N ARG A 199 26.00 48.17 6.75
CA ARG A 199 26.45 48.82 7.97
C ARG A 199 27.97 48.94 7.90
N PRO A 200 28.55 50.11 8.17
CA PRO A 200 29.99 50.33 7.99
C PRO A 200 30.91 49.55 8.94
N ARG A 201 30.37 49.00 10.04
CA ARG A 201 31.14 48.24 11.05
C ARG A 201 30.76 46.76 11.14
N ASP A 202 30.33 46.17 10.03
CA ASP A 202 29.64 44.87 9.98
C ASP A 202 30.17 43.99 8.84
#